data_AF-A0A3D8VMH5-F1
#
_entry.id   AF-A0A3D8VMH5-F1
#
_cell.length_a   1.000
_cell.length_b   1.000
_cell.length_c   1.000
_cell.angle_alpha   90.00
_cell.angle_beta   90.00
_cell.angle_gamma   90.00
#
_symmetry.space_group_name_H-M   'P 1'
#
loop_
_entity.id
_entity.type
_entity.pdbx_description
1 polymer ?
#
loop_
_entity_poly.entity_id
_entity_poly.type
_entity_poly.pdbx_seq_one_letter_code
_entity_poly.pdbx_strand_id
1 'polypeptide(L)'
;MIQVSGMPYQPSDSWKPDQIETTIIKALQKTPNIYSFSSEKELLFEVRSRKNIILSAKEMNDGESTFATFRTARCNPDYWQLTRAGGFLLRRQASPAAAIQDIFKNSDQYKFECATACVINFYHGLLKTMGDSSFSTLFPNLYLYSWHTDDDLGLYSNFVNHYIPGDVVYFNNPDVNPATPWFRGVNAIAMGNDEFFGHGFSIRTEAKMIEGLNTKRKENSQQSAYLTSLITRPSFQPLARFSAGRTIQKTRPFIVHHNKTSVSFRHYLYELIYKPKY
;
A
#
# COMPACT_ATOMS: atom_id res chain seq x y z
N MET A 1 -2.34 2.50 -22.64
CA MET A 1 -2.05 3.75 -23.42
C MET A 1 -2.30 4.97 -22.53
N ILE A 2 -1.47 6.01 -22.59
CA ILE A 2 -1.66 7.24 -21.78
C ILE A 2 -2.30 8.34 -22.64
N GLN A 3 -3.29 9.02 -22.08
CA GLN A 3 -3.95 10.19 -22.68
C GLN A 3 -3.88 11.37 -21.70
N VAL A 4 -3.49 12.55 -22.18
CA VAL A 4 -3.47 13.80 -21.40
C VAL A 4 -4.32 14.82 -22.12
N SER A 5 -5.31 15.40 -21.42
CA SER A 5 -6.23 16.40 -21.98
C SER A 5 -6.91 15.95 -23.28
N GLY A 6 -7.22 14.66 -23.39
CA GLY A 6 -7.85 14.11 -24.59
C GLY A 6 -6.88 13.66 -25.69
N MET A 7 -5.57 13.91 -25.56
CA MET A 7 -4.58 13.59 -26.59
C MET A 7 -3.62 12.49 -26.15
N PRO A 8 -3.12 11.62 -27.07
CA PRO A 8 -2.07 10.67 -26.75
C PRO A 8 -0.86 11.37 -26.13
N TYR A 9 -0.37 10.85 -25.01
CA TYR A 9 0.77 11.45 -24.32
C TYR A 9 2.03 11.40 -25.19
N GLN A 10 2.64 12.57 -25.36
CA GLN A 10 3.97 12.73 -25.93
C GLN A 10 4.91 13.21 -24.82
N PRO A 11 6.10 12.62 -24.66
CA PRO A 11 7.08 13.09 -23.69
C PRO A 11 7.39 14.58 -23.90
N SER A 12 7.28 15.37 -22.83
CA SER A 12 7.66 16.78 -22.82
C SER A 12 9.17 16.91 -22.60
N ASP A 13 9.83 17.86 -23.28
CA ASP A 13 11.25 18.17 -23.06
C ASP A 13 11.54 18.67 -21.63
N SER A 14 10.52 19.17 -20.91
CA SER A 14 10.66 19.70 -19.55
C SER A 14 10.68 18.63 -18.46
N TRP A 15 10.17 17.42 -18.74
CA TRP A 15 10.19 16.30 -17.80
C TRP A 15 11.14 15.22 -18.29
N LYS A 16 12.27 15.09 -17.59
CA LYS A 16 13.26 14.04 -17.81
C LYS A 16 13.04 12.93 -16.78
N PRO A 17 12.31 11.85 -17.11
CA PRO A 17 12.04 10.80 -16.15
C PRO A 17 13.31 10.03 -15.81
N ASP A 18 13.48 9.69 -14.54
CA ASP A 18 14.53 8.74 -14.14
C ASP A 18 14.16 7.30 -14.52
N GLN A 19 14.98 6.33 -14.11
CA GLN A 19 14.77 4.92 -14.46
C GLN A 19 13.47 4.34 -13.88
N ILE A 20 13.07 4.72 -12.66
CA ILE A 20 11.85 4.23 -12.02
C ILE A 20 10.64 4.86 -12.71
N GLU A 21 10.67 6.17 -12.93
CA GLU A 21 9.62 6.91 -13.65
C GLU A 21 9.46 6.38 -15.07
N THR A 22 10.55 6.12 -15.78
CA THR A 22 10.55 5.52 -17.12
C THR A 22 9.90 4.13 -17.11
N THR A 23 10.17 3.32 -16.09
CA THR A 23 9.57 1.98 -15.96
C THR A 23 8.06 2.08 -15.72
N ILE A 24 7.62 3.01 -14.88
CA ILE A 24 6.21 3.29 -14.62
C ILE A 24 5.49 3.79 -15.89
N ILE A 25 6.06 4.76 -16.61
CA ILE A 25 5.48 5.31 -17.84
C ILE A 25 5.36 4.21 -18.91
N LYS A 26 6.39 3.39 -19.08
CA LYS A 26 6.35 2.24 -20.01
C LYS A 26 5.26 1.25 -19.61
N ALA A 27 5.09 0.95 -18.32
CA ALA A 27 4.03 0.07 -17.84
C ALA A 27 2.63 0.65 -18.16
N LEU A 28 2.40 1.93 -17.84
CA LEU A 28 1.16 2.66 -18.17
C LEU A 28 0.84 2.63 -19.67
N GLN A 29 1.85 2.84 -20.53
CA GLN A 29 1.68 2.81 -21.98
C GLN A 29 1.30 1.41 -22.51
N LYS A 30 1.91 0.35 -21.96
CA LYS A 30 1.69 -1.05 -22.35
C LYS A 30 0.37 -1.63 -21.88
N THR A 31 -0.30 -1.02 -20.90
CA THR A 31 -1.60 -1.51 -20.43
C THR A 31 -2.65 -1.48 -21.55
N PRO A 32 -3.58 -2.46 -21.58
CA PRO A 32 -4.66 -2.50 -22.56
C PRO A 32 -5.69 -1.37 -22.34
N ASN A 33 -5.78 -0.85 -21.11
CA ASN A 33 -6.69 0.23 -20.77
C ASN A 33 -6.08 1.61 -21.12
N ILE A 34 -6.95 2.58 -21.38
CA ILE A 34 -6.54 3.98 -21.53
C ILE A 34 -6.45 4.60 -20.13
N TYR A 35 -5.28 5.15 -19.80
CA TYR A 35 -5.04 5.94 -18.60
C TYR A 35 -5.16 7.42 -18.98
N SER A 36 -6.31 8.01 -18.66
CA SER A 36 -6.64 9.38 -19.02
C SER A 36 -6.41 10.34 -17.86
N PHE A 37 -5.65 11.40 -18.11
CA PHE A 37 -5.31 12.45 -17.16
C PHE A 37 -5.85 13.80 -17.67
N SER A 38 -6.38 14.64 -16.79
CA SER A 38 -6.91 15.95 -17.20
C SER A 38 -5.81 16.99 -17.46
N SER A 39 -4.58 16.72 -17.04
CA SER A 39 -3.42 17.59 -17.24
C SER A 39 -2.11 16.81 -17.06
N GLU A 40 -1.01 17.35 -17.58
CA GLU A 40 0.33 16.78 -17.38
C GLU A 40 0.72 16.76 -15.89
N LYS A 41 0.26 17.74 -15.11
CA LYS A 41 0.46 17.78 -13.65
C LYS A 41 -0.13 16.54 -12.95
N GLU A 42 -1.30 16.07 -13.40
CA GLU A 42 -1.95 14.90 -12.83
C GLU A 42 -1.17 13.60 -13.15
N LEU A 43 -0.72 13.45 -14.40
CA LEU A 43 0.16 12.35 -14.81
C LEU A 43 1.46 12.35 -13.99
N LEU A 44 2.11 13.51 -13.88
CA LEU A 44 3.36 13.67 -13.14
C LEU A 44 3.18 13.35 -11.65
N PHE A 45 2.04 13.76 -11.06
CA PHE A 45 1.72 13.44 -9.67
C PHE A 45 1.58 11.93 -9.46
N GLU A 46 0.85 11.21 -10.33
CA GLU A 46 0.70 9.76 -10.21
C GLU A 46 2.05 9.05 -10.37
N VAL A 47 2.84 9.41 -11.38
CA VAL A 47 4.14 8.77 -11.63
C VAL A 47 5.10 9.02 -10.47
N ARG A 48 5.17 10.24 -9.93
CA ARG A 48 5.98 10.55 -8.73
C ARG A 48 5.47 9.85 -7.48
N SER A 49 4.15 9.76 -7.28
CA SER A 49 3.57 9.04 -6.15
C SER A 49 3.95 7.56 -6.18
N ARG A 50 3.80 6.91 -7.34
CA ARG A 50 4.19 5.51 -7.55
C ARG A 50 5.67 5.28 -7.29
N LYS A 51 6.54 6.14 -7.84
CA LYS A 51 7.98 6.10 -7.55
C LYS A 51 8.25 6.23 -6.05
N ASN A 52 7.62 7.18 -5.38
CA ASN A 52 7.84 7.40 -3.95
C ASN A 52 7.29 6.26 -3.07
N ILE A 53 6.23 5.56 -3.50
CA ILE A 53 5.77 4.32 -2.88
C ILE A 53 6.83 3.23 -3.00
N ILE A 54 7.43 3.05 -4.19
CA ILE A 54 8.53 2.10 -4.41
C ILE A 54 9.75 2.47 -3.54
N LEU A 55 10.12 3.74 -3.48
CA LEU A 55 11.22 4.20 -2.63
C LEU A 55 10.92 3.99 -1.14
N SER A 56 9.67 4.20 -0.71
CA SER A 56 9.24 3.89 0.66
C SER A 56 9.36 2.40 0.95
N ALA A 57 8.97 1.53 0.01
CA ALA A 57 9.09 0.10 0.17
C ALA A 57 10.56 -0.36 0.30
N LYS A 58 11.49 0.27 -0.43
CA LYS A 58 12.94 0.06 -0.25
C LYS A 58 13.41 0.51 1.13
N GLU A 59 13.02 1.72 1.54
CA GLU A 59 13.38 2.26 2.86
C GLU A 59 12.84 1.38 4.01
N MET A 60 11.63 0.83 3.88
CA MET A 60 11.07 -0.10 4.85
C MET A 60 11.81 -1.45 4.86
N ASN A 61 12.21 -1.95 3.68
CA ASN A 61 13.00 -3.17 3.55
C ASN A 61 14.38 -3.05 4.21
N ASP A 62 15.01 -1.89 4.07
CA ASP A 62 16.35 -1.62 4.59
C ASP A 62 16.34 -1.22 6.08
N GLY A 63 15.17 -0.85 6.60
CA GLY A 63 14.95 -0.56 8.02
C GLY A 63 14.75 -1.81 8.90
N GLU A 64 14.53 -1.57 10.18
CA GLU A 64 14.45 -2.59 11.23
C GLU A 64 13.01 -2.91 11.67
N SER A 65 12.01 -2.32 11.00
CA SER A 65 10.61 -2.66 11.27
C SER A 65 10.35 -4.12 10.90
N THR A 66 9.72 -4.86 11.80
CA THR A 66 9.54 -6.32 11.62
C THR A 66 8.07 -6.71 11.48
N PHE A 67 7.84 -7.87 10.87
CA PHE A 67 6.50 -8.42 10.79
C PHE A 67 5.99 -8.83 12.17
N ALA A 68 4.73 -8.51 12.47
CA ALA A 68 4.02 -9.02 13.63
C ALA A 68 2.53 -9.21 13.32
N THR A 69 1.90 -10.19 13.99
CA THR A 69 0.43 -10.26 14.04
C THR A 69 -0.13 -9.09 14.85
N PHE A 70 -1.43 -8.80 14.73
CA PHE A 70 -2.10 -7.76 15.52
C PHE A 70 -1.90 -7.92 17.04
N ARG A 71 -1.87 -9.15 17.55
CA ARG A 71 -1.65 -9.44 18.97
C ARG A 71 -0.28 -8.98 19.47
N THR A 72 0.72 -9.01 18.61
CA THR A 72 2.12 -8.72 18.95
C THR A 72 2.62 -7.44 18.29
N ALA A 73 1.70 -6.61 17.80
CA ALA A 73 2.03 -5.35 17.16
C ALA A 73 2.67 -4.37 18.15
N ARG A 74 3.55 -3.51 17.66
CA ARG A 74 4.27 -2.50 18.43
C ARG A 74 4.44 -1.23 17.62
N CYS A 75 4.33 -0.07 18.26
CA CYS A 75 4.57 1.24 17.66
C CYS A 75 5.24 2.16 18.67
N ASN A 76 5.92 3.21 18.19
CA ASN A 76 6.46 4.25 19.05
C ASN A 76 5.33 4.99 19.79
N PRO A 77 5.30 4.98 21.14
CA PRO A 77 4.23 5.56 21.93
C PRO A 77 4.19 7.10 21.89
N ASP A 78 5.24 7.77 21.41
CA ASP A 78 5.27 9.22 21.26
C ASP A 78 4.28 9.71 20.20
N TYR A 79 4.11 8.93 19.13
CA TYR A 79 3.23 9.25 18.00
C TYR A 79 1.92 8.47 18.02
N TRP A 80 1.96 7.21 18.48
CA TRP A 80 0.87 6.27 18.29
C TRP A 80 0.36 5.69 19.61
N GLN A 81 -0.95 5.63 19.77
CA GLN A 81 -1.60 4.81 20.78
C GLN A 81 -1.85 3.42 20.19
N LEU A 82 -1.21 2.39 20.74
CA LEU A 82 -1.52 1.00 20.43
C LEU A 82 -2.92 0.64 20.98
N THR A 83 -3.84 0.29 20.09
CA THR A 83 -5.20 -0.12 20.46
C THR A 83 -5.24 -1.58 20.93
N ARG A 84 -6.31 -1.98 21.62
CA ARG A 84 -6.53 -3.39 22.01
C ARG A 84 -6.61 -4.34 20.81
N ALA A 85 -7.00 -3.83 19.65
CA ALA A 85 -7.06 -4.60 18.40
C ALA A 85 -5.68 -4.73 17.72
N GLY A 86 -4.63 -4.06 18.22
CA GLY A 86 -3.31 -4.07 17.59
C GLY A 86 -3.12 -3.04 16.48
N GLY A 87 -4.05 -2.10 16.32
CA GLY A 87 -3.91 -0.95 15.40
C GLY A 87 -3.23 0.25 16.06
N PHE A 88 -2.66 1.15 15.25
CA PHE A 88 -1.94 2.34 15.71
C PHE A 88 -2.79 3.59 15.48
N LEU A 89 -3.38 4.10 16.56
CA LEU A 89 -4.18 5.32 16.53
C LEU A 89 -3.27 6.53 16.72
N LEU A 90 -3.27 7.47 15.78
CA LEU A 90 -2.46 8.68 15.88
C LEU A 90 -2.86 9.47 17.14
N ARG A 91 -1.86 9.90 17.92
CA ARG A 91 -2.10 10.75 19.10
C ARG A 91 -2.59 12.13 18.65
N ARG A 92 -3.54 12.69 19.40
CA ARG A 92 -4.18 13.99 19.09
C ARG A 92 -3.21 15.15 18.86
N GLN A 93 -2.05 15.13 19.52
CA GLN A 93 -1.04 16.20 19.41
C GLN A 93 0.10 15.88 18.43
N ALA A 94 0.13 14.67 17.86
CA ALA A 94 1.17 14.25 16.93
C ALA A 94 0.86 14.78 15.51
N SER A 95 1.90 15.25 14.81
CA SER A 95 1.79 15.56 13.39
C SER A 95 1.66 14.26 12.58
N PRO A 96 0.66 14.12 11.69
CA PRO A 96 0.52 12.94 10.82
C PRO A 96 1.76 12.68 9.98
N ALA A 97 2.34 13.73 9.38
CA ALA A 97 3.57 13.62 8.59
C ALA A 97 4.75 13.12 9.44
N ALA A 98 4.95 13.69 10.63
CA ALA A 98 6.03 13.28 11.52
C ALA A 98 5.84 11.83 12.01
N ALA A 99 4.61 11.44 12.35
CA ALA A 99 4.29 10.09 12.80
C ALA A 99 4.52 9.02 11.72
N ILE A 100 4.21 9.33 10.45
CA ILE A 100 4.52 8.42 9.32
C ILE A 100 6.03 8.36 9.06
N GLN A 101 6.74 9.49 9.06
CA GLN A 101 8.20 9.49 8.91
C GLN A 101 8.91 8.73 10.04
N ASP A 102 8.39 8.79 11.26
CA ASP A 102 8.96 8.12 12.43
C ASP A 102 9.01 6.60 12.26
N ILE A 103 8.04 6.01 11.55
CA ILE A 103 8.01 4.57 11.24
C ILE A 103 9.26 4.13 10.46
N PHE A 104 9.82 4.99 9.63
CA PHE A 104 11.02 4.69 8.85
C PHE A 104 12.30 5.08 9.59
N LYS A 105 12.29 6.24 10.28
CA LYS A 105 13.45 6.77 11.02
C LYS A 105 13.79 5.95 12.28
N ASN A 106 12.77 5.54 13.04
CA ASN A 106 12.89 4.77 14.28
C ASN A 106 12.26 3.39 14.09
N SER A 107 12.57 2.77 12.94
CA SER A 107 11.90 1.57 12.44
C SER A 107 11.99 0.37 13.39
N ASP A 108 13.06 0.27 14.18
CA ASP A 108 13.24 -0.72 15.23
C ASP A 108 12.11 -0.69 16.27
N GLN A 109 11.48 0.46 16.51
CA GLN A 109 10.38 0.60 17.46
C GLN A 109 9.06 -0.01 16.95
N TYR A 110 8.99 -0.42 15.68
CA TYR A 110 7.75 -0.82 15.04
C TYR A 110 7.67 -2.29 14.65
N LYS A 111 6.50 -2.88 14.89
CA LYS A 111 6.13 -4.23 14.44
C LYS A 111 4.68 -4.26 13.99
N PHE A 112 4.42 -4.62 12.74
CA PHE A 112 3.07 -4.61 12.15
C PHE A 112 2.94 -5.66 11.04
N GLU A 113 1.71 -5.94 10.62
CA GLU A 113 1.45 -6.93 9.58
C GLU A 113 1.50 -6.33 8.15
N CYS A 114 1.47 -7.17 7.13
CA CYS A 114 1.75 -6.78 5.74
C CYS A 114 0.71 -5.86 5.08
N ALA A 115 -0.59 -5.93 5.43
CA ALA A 115 -1.58 -4.99 4.90
C ALA A 115 -1.35 -3.56 5.45
N THR A 116 -1.08 -3.46 6.75
CA THR A 116 -0.73 -2.22 7.44
C THR A 116 0.56 -1.65 6.85
N ALA A 117 1.55 -2.49 6.54
CA ALA A 117 2.76 -2.08 5.84
C ALA A 117 2.47 -1.47 4.45
N CYS A 118 1.54 -2.04 3.69
CA CYS A 118 1.13 -1.48 2.40
C CYS A 118 0.51 -0.08 2.56
N VAL A 119 -0.40 0.08 3.53
CA VAL A 119 -1.02 1.37 3.85
C VAL A 119 0.02 2.42 4.30
N ILE A 120 0.98 2.03 5.15
CA ILE A 120 2.08 2.90 5.58
C ILE A 120 2.91 3.36 4.37
N ASN A 121 3.24 2.46 3.44
CA ASN A 121 4.00 2.81 2.24
C ASN A 121 3.21 3.73 1.28
N PHE A 122 1.89 3.56 1.18
CA PHE A 122 1.05 4.52 0.44
C PHE A 122 1.09 5.90 1.07
N TYR A 123 0.91 6.00 2.39
CA TYR A 123 0.98 7.28 3.09
C TYR A 123 2.36 7.92 2.99
N HIS A 124 3.44 7.15 3.17
CA HIS A 124 4.80 7.68 3.08
C HIS A 124 5.15 8.14 1.65
N GLY A 125 4.76 7.36 0.64
CA GLY A 125 4.96 7.73 -0.76
C GLY A 125 4.19 8.99 -1.15
N LEU A 126 2.96 9.15 -0.67
CA LEU A 126 2.18 10.37 -0.86
C LEU A 126 2.80 11.56 -0.09
N LEU A 127 3.22 11.35 1.16
CA LEU A 127 3.90 12.37 1.96
C LEU A 127 5.13 12.93 1.24
N LYS A 128 6.00 12.06 0.70
CA LYS A 128 7.16 12.46 -0.12
C LYS A 128 6.76 13.23 -1.40
N THR A 129 5.54 13.05 -1.90
CA THR A 129 5.07 13.67 -3.15
C THR A 129 4.41 15.03 -2.91
N MET A 130 3.58 15.17 -1.88
CA MET A 130 2.80 16.38 -1.62
C MET A 130 3.35 17.27 -0.51
N GLY A 131 4.31 16.77 0.28
CA GLY A 131 4.93 17.46 1.40
C GLY A 131 4.10 17.45 2.68
N ASP A 132 4.77 17.74 3.80
CA ASP A 132 4.27 17.58 5.17
C ASP A 132 2.97 18.35 5.45
N SER A 133 2.88 19.60 4.98
CA SER A 133 1.71 20.47 5.22
C SER A 133 0.46 19.96 4.49
N SER A 134 0.58 19.64 3.20
CA SER A 134 -0.52 19.10 2.39
C SER A 134 -0.96 17.75 2.92
N PHE A 135 -0.01 16.87 3.24
CA PHE A 135 -0.28 15.54 3.78
C PHE A 135 -1.01 15.61 5.13
N SER A 136 -0.52 16.43 6.06
CA SER A 136 -1.12 16.53 7.40
C SER A 136 -2.50 17.20 7.37
N THR A 137 -2.73 18.11 6.41
CA THR A 137 -4.06 18.70 6.17
C THR A 137 -5.03 17.67 5.61
N LEU A 138 -4.56 16.86 4.65
CA LEU A 138 -5.36 15.85 3.99
C LEU A 138 -5.58 14.60 4.85
N PHE A 139 -4.68 14.25 5.78
CA PHE A 139 -4.80 13.04 6.59
C PHE A 139 -4.59 13.35 8.10
N PRO A 140 -5.46 14.14 8.73
CA PRO A 140 -5.25 14.66 10.08
C PRO A 140 -5.42 13.62 11.20
N ASN A 141 -6.19 12.55 10.95
CA ASN A 141 -6.62 11.59 11.98
C ASN A 141 -6.32 10.15 11.55
N LEU A 142 -5.04 9.80 11.43
CA LEU A 142 -4.63 8.48 10.96
C LEU A 142 -4.94 7.38 11.98
N TYR A 143 -5.45 6.26 11.46
CA TYR A 143 -5.51 4.99 12.18
C TYR A 143 -4.96 3.88 11.30
N LEU A 144 -3.84 3.28 11.70
CA LEU A 144 -3.19 2.21 10.94
C LEU A 144 -3.68 0.86 11.47
N TYR A 145 -4.53 0.18 10.72
CA TYR A 145 -5.05 -1.14 11.06
C TYR A 145 -5.46 -1.92 9.81
N SER A 146 -4.74 -2.99 9.49
CA SER A 146 -4.98 -3.76 8.26
C SER A 146 -5.03 -2.84 7.04
N TRP A 147 -6.14 -2.91 6.30
CA TRP A 147 -6.43 -2.11 5.12
C TRP A 147 -7.30 -0.88 5.40
N HIS A 148 -7.52 -0.51 6.67
CA HIS A 148 -8.23 0.71 7.03
C HIS A 148 -7.42 1.94 6.64
N THR A 149 -8.09 2.89 5.99
CA THR A 149 -7.50 4.14 5.49
C THR A 149 -8.47 5.28 5.66
N ASP A 150 -7.96 6.51 5.64
CA ASP A 150 -8.80 7.69 5.41
C ASP A 150 -9.45 7.59 4.02
N ASP A 151 -10.72 7.98 3.90
CA ASP A 151 -11.49 7.85 2.65
C ASP A 151 -10.86 8.68 1.52
N ASP A 152 -10.14 9.76 1.84
CA ASP A 152 -9.47 10.61 0.85
C ASP A 152 -8.32 9.89 0.13
N LEU A 153 -7.78 8.79 0.69
CA LEU A 153 -6.82 7.96 -0.02
C LEU A 153 -7.47 7.30 -1.25
N GLY A 154 -8.78 7.09 -1.21
CA GLY A 154 -9.57 6.49 -2.28
C GLY A 154 -9.05 5.11 -2.68
N LEU A 155 -8.74 4.26 -1.70
CA LEU A 155 -8.15 2.95 -1.92
C LEU A 155 -9.15 2.03 -2.65
N TYR A 156 -8.72 1.40 -3.74
CA TYR A 156 -9.55 0.46 -4.49
C TYR A 156 -8.75 -0.74 -5.01
N SER A 157 -9.47 -1.81 -5.39
CA SER A 157 -8.88 -3.00 -5.99
C SER A 157 -9.65 -3.50 -7.19
N ASN A 158 -8.93 -4.02 -8.19
CA ASN A 158 -9.50 -4.62 -9.40
C ASN A 158 -8.77 -5.92 -9.76
N PHE A 159 -9.42 -6.77 -10.55
CA PHE A 159 -8.78 -7.94 -11.14
C PHE A 159 -8.27 -7.60 -12.55
N VAL A 160 -6.96 -7.67 -12.75
CA VAL A 160 -6.30 -7.39 -14.03
C VAL A 160 -5.09 -8.31 -14.20
N ASN A 161 -4.72 -8.60 -15.46
CA ASN A 161 -3.58 -9.46 -15.79
C ASN A 161 -2.27 -8.66 -15.96
N HIS A 162 -2.19 -7.47 -15.38
CA HIS A 162 -1.02 -6.60 -15.40
C HIS A 162 -1.01 -5.72 -14.15
N TYR A 163 0.16 -5.29 -13.72
CA TYR A 163 0.33 -4.30 -12.67
C TYR A 163 1.23 -3.18 -13.15
N ILE A 164 1.06 -2.01 -12.55
CA ILE A 164 1.97 -0.88 -12.71
C ILE A 164 2.83 -0.82 -11.46
N PRO A 165 4.16 -0.58 -11.58
CA PRO A 165 5.00 -0.41 -10.41
C PRO A 165 4.40 0.61 -9.42
N GLY A 166 4.42 0.27 -8.13
CA GLY A 166 3.72 0.96 -7.05
C GLY A 166 2.31 0.42 -6.74
N ASP A 167 1.74 -0.46 -7.57
CA ASP A 167 0.55 -1.23 -7.20
C ASP A 167 0.89 -2.24 -6.09
N VAL A 168 -0.08 -2.56 -5.23
CA VAL A 168 0.00 -3.73 -4.36
C VAL A 168 -0.64 -4.92 -5.06
N VAL A 169 0.09 -6.03 -5.14
CA VAL A 169 -0.38 -7.33 -5.60
C VAL A 169 -0.58 -8.28 -4.42
N TYR A 170 -1.28 -9.39 -4.66
CA TYR A 170 -1.47 -10.44 -3.67
C TYR A 170 -0.94 -11.78 -4.16
N PHE A 171 -0.01 -12.36 -3.41
CA PHE A 171 0.40 -13.75 -3.56
C PHE A 171 -0.47 -14.61 -2.66
N ASN A 172 -1.25 -15.50 -3.23
CA ASN A 172 -2.16 -16.38 -2.50
C ASN A 172 -1.49 -17.72 -2.19
N ASN A 173 -1.62 -18.21 -0.95
CA ASN A 173 -1.23 -19.55 -0.54
C ASN A 173 -2.48 -20.34 -0.15
N PRO A 174 -3.15 -21.00 -1.12
CA PRO A 174 -4.48 -21.59 -0.92
C PRO A 174 -4.46 -22.76 0.08
N ASP A 175 -3.34 -23.45 0.18
CA ASP A 175 -3.16 -24.66 0.98
C ASP A 175 -2.28 -24.41 2.22
N VAL A 176 -2.33 -23.20 2.77
CA VAL A 176 -1.57 -22.81 3.97
C VAL A 176 -1.79 -23.79 5.14
N ASN A 177 -0.73 -24.06 5.89
CA ASN A 177 -0.80 -24.80 7.14
C ASN A 177 -1.65 -24.02 8.17
N PRO A 178 -2.75 -24.60 8.71
CA PRO A 178 -3.61 -23.94 9.69
C PRO A 178 -2.89 -23.48 10.97
N ALA A 179 -1.75 -24.08 11.33
CA ALA A 179 -0.94 -23.68 12.47
C ALA A 179 -0.18 -22.36 12.23
N THR A 180 -0.01 -21.94 10.98
CA THR A 180 0.66 -20.69 10.61
C THR A 180 -0.20 -19.85 9.65
N PRO A 181 -1.39 -19.40 10.09
CA PRO A 181 -2.41 -18.80 9.23
C PRO A 181 -2.03 -17.44 8.63
N TRP A 182 -0.95 -16.81 9.12
CA TRP A 182 -0.39 -15.58 8.56
C TRP A 182 0.39 -15.81 7.25
N PHE A 183 0.69 -17.06 6.89
CA PHE A 183 1.25 -17.44 5.59
C PHE A 183 0.18 -17.80 4.55
N ARG A 184 -1.09 -17.41 4.77
CA ARG A 184 -2.18 -17.58 3.79
C ARG A 184 -1.94 -16.83 2.48
N GLY A 185 -1.03 -15.86 2.53
CA GLY A 185 -0.59 -15.07 1.40
C GLY A 185 0.29 -13.93 1.87
N VAL A 186 0.71 -13.08 0.93
CA VAL A 186 1.44 -11.85 1.22
C VAL A 186 0.94 -10.74 0.30
N ASN A 187 0.64 -9.58 0.89
CA ASN A 187 0.43 -8.34 0.15
C ASN A 187 1.82 -7.77 -0.16
N ALA A 188 2.09 -7.46 -1.43
CA ALA A 188 3.40 -6.99 -1.85
C ALA A 188 3.32 -5.81 -2.81
N ILE A 189 4.20 -4.82 -2.64
CA ILE A 189 4.33 -3.68 -3.55
C ILE A 189 5.14 -4.14 -4.76
N ALA A 190 4.58 -4.01 -5.95
CA ALA A 190 5.27 -4.29 -7.20
C ALA A 190 6.31 -3.19 -7.48
N MET A 191 7.59 -3.56 -7.53
CA MET A 191 8.70 -2.62 -7.69
C MET A 191 9.04 -2.37 -9.16
N GLY A 192 8.59 -3.27 -10.04
CA GLY A 192 9.04 -3.38 -11.45
C GLY A 192 10.11 -4.46 -11.59
N ASN A 193 10.42 -4.84 -12.84
CA ASN A 193 11.49 -5.80 -13.16
C ASN A 193 11.46 -7.13 -12.40
N ASP A 194 10.26 -7.71 -12.21
CA ASP A 194 10.07 -8.94 -11.41
C ASP A 194 10.56 -8.83 -9.96
N GLU A 195 10.44 -7.65 -9.35
CA GLU A 195 10.72 -7.46 -7.92
C GLU A 195 9.48 -7.01 -7.16
N PHE A 196 9.30 -7.55 -5.96
CA PHE A 196 8.17 -7.30 -5.08
C PHE A 196 8.66 -7.12 -3.65
N PHE A 197 8.19 -6.08 -2.97
CA PHE A 197 8.41 -5.91 -1.54
C PHE A 197 7.22 -6.47 -0.76
N GLY A 198 7.42 -7.55 -0.01
CA GLY A 198 6.45 -8.06 0.96
C GLY A 198 6.97 -7.87 2.38
N HIS A 199 6.23 -7.17 3.25
CA HIS A 199 6.66 -7.00 4.64
C HIS A 199 6.76 -8.35 5.36
N GLY A 200 7.92 -8.66 5.93
CA GLY A 200 8.25 -9.99 6.47
C GLY A 200 8.79 -11.00 5.44
N PHE A 201 8.77 -10.66 4.15
CA PHE A 201 9.37 -11.43 3.05
C PHE A 201 10.56 -10.72 2.41
N SER A 202 10.77 -9.42 2.68
CA SER A 202 11.77 -8.57 2.01
C SER A 202 11.47 -8.38 0.52
N ILE A 203 12.38 -7.73 -0.20
CA ILE A 203 12.33 -7.63 -1.67
C ILE A 203 12.74 -8.96 -2.28
N ARG A 204 11.87 -9.55 -3.10
CA ARG A 204 12.09 -10.83 -3.79
C ARG A 204 11.43 -10.87 -5.17
N THR A 205 11.86 -11.82 -5.99
CA THR A 205 11.18 -12.14 -7.25
C THR A 205 9.88 -12.89 -7.05
N GLU A 206 9.02 -12.94 -8.08
CA GLU A 206 7.76 -13.70 -8.03
C GLU A 206 8.02 -15.16 -7.62
N ALA A 207 9.00 -15.80 -8.27
CA ALA A 207 9.38 -17.18 -7.99
C ALA A 207 9.81 -17.38 -6.53
N LYS A 208 10.58 -16.45 -5.96
CA LYS A 208 11.06 -16.52 -4.57
C LYS A 208 9.98 -16.22 -3.54
N MET A 209 8.99 -15.38 -3.87
CA MET A 209 7.79 -15.21 -3.06
C MET A 209 6.97 -16.50 -2.98
N ILE A 210 6.73 -17.14 -4.15
CA ILE A 210 6.00 -18.39 -4.25
C ILE A 210 6.72 -19.53 -3.52
N GLU A 211 8.04 -19.67 -3.70
CA GLU A 211 8.86 -20.66 -3.00
C GLU A 211 8.72 -20.51 -1.49
N GLY A 212 8.86 -19.29 -0.96
CA GLY A 212 8.73 -19.01 0.48
C GLY A 212 7.37 -19.41 1.05
N LEU A 213 6.28 -19.05 0.36
CA LEU A 213 4.93 -19.44 0.76
C LEU A 213 4.70 -20.96 0.70
N ASN A 214 5.25 -21.62 -0.31
CA ASN A 214 5.12 -23.07 -0.49
C ASN A 214 5.73 -23.88 0.65
N THR A 215 6.72 -23.33 1.37
CA THR A 215 7.30 -23.96 2.58
C THR A 215 6.34 -24.00 3.77
N LYS A 216 5.21 -23.27 3.69
CA LYS A 216 4.23 -23.11 4.77
C LYS A 216 2.85 -23.69 4.42
N ARG A 217 2.81 -24.63 3.47
CA ARG A 217 1.61 -25.38 3.12
C ARG A 217 1.35 -26.52 4.11
N LYS A 218 0.11 -27.01 4.10
CA LYS A 218 -0.25 -28.27 4.76
C LYS A 218 0.53 -29.44 4.14
N GLU A 219 0.75 -30.47 4.94
CA GLU A 219 1.49 -31.66 4.51
C GLU A 219 0.88 -32.28 3.24
N ASN A 220 1.74 -32.80 2.36
CA ASN A 220 1.36 -33.45 1.09
C ASN A 220 0.59 -32.58 0.08
N SER A 221 0.48 -31.25 0.29
CA SER A 221 -0.17 -30.35 -0.66
C SER A 221 0.51 -30.34 -2.04
N GLN A 222 -0.31 -30.55 -3.08
CA GLN A 222 0.10 -30.41 -4.49
C GLN A 222 -0.27 -29.05 -5.08
N GLN A 223 -0.99 -28.20 -4.34
CA GLN A 223 -1.41 -26.88 -4.82
C GLN A 223 -0.36 -25.83 -4.45
N SER A 224 0.28 -25.22 -5.44
CA SER A 224 1.27 -24.15 -5.23
C SER A 224 0.59 -22.83 -4.85
N ALA A 225 1.31 -22.00 -4.09
CA ALA A 225 1.07 -20.57 -4.03
C ALA A 225 1.25 -19.93 -5.43
N TYR A 226 0.60 -18.78 -5.65
CA TYR A 226 0.60 -18.09 -6.94
C TYR A 226 0.33 -16.59 -6.79
N LEU A 227 0.82 -15.80 -7.74
CA LEU A 227 0.44 -14.40 -7.88
C LEU A 227 -0.99 -14.29 -8.43
N THR A 228 -1.87 -13.59 -7.72
CA THR A 228 -3.25 -13.37 -8.17
C THR A 228 -3.33 -12.21 -9.17
N SER A 229 -4.45 -12.11 -9.90
CA SER A 229 -4.76 -10.93 -10.70
C SER A 229 -5.30 -9.74 -9.89
N LEU A 230 -5.36 -9.84 -8.55
CA LEU A 230 -5.83 -8.76 -7.70
C LEU A 230 -4.75 -7.70 -7.54
N ILE A 231 -5.05 -6.47 -7.93
CA ILE A 231 -4.26 -5.29 -7.62
C ILE A 231 -5.01 -4.37 -6.66
N THR A 232 -4.29 -3.63 -5.84
CA THR A 232 -4.79 -2.60 -4.94
C THR A 232 -3.93 -1.35 -5.05
N ARG A 233 -4.55 -0.16 -5.14
CA ARG A 233 -3.83 1.11 -5.24
C ARG A 233 -4.67 2.31 -4.78
N PRO A 234 -4.04 3.42 -4.37
CA PRO A 234 -4.73 4.69 -4.13
C PRO A 234 -5.37 5.27 -5.40
N SER A 235 -6.35 6.15 -5.21
CA SER A 235 -6.88 6.98 -6.30
C SER A 235 -6.04 8.24 -6.46
N PHE A 236 -5.08 8.23 -7.39
CA PHE A 236 -4.13 9.34 -7.54
C PHE A 236 -4.76 10.64 -8.09
N GLN A 237 -5.81 10.57 -8.91
CA GLN A 237 -6.36 11.79 -9.55
C GLN A 237 -7.01 12.75 -8.54
N PRO A 238 -7.89 12.31 -7.61
CA PRO A 238 -8.39 13.19 -6.55
C PRO A 238 -7.25 13.78 -5.71
N LEU A 239 -6.25 12.97 -5.38
CA LEU A 239 -5.07 13.40 -4.60
C LEU A 239 -4.25 14.47 -5.33
N ALA A 240 -4.07 14.35 -6.65
CA ALA A 240 -3.35 15.34 -7.47
C ALA A 240 -4.07 16.70 -7.56
N ARG A 241 -5.40 16.69 -7.44
CA ARG A 241 -6.26 17.87 -7.47
C ARG A 241 -6.43 18.53 -6.11
N PHE A 242 -5.91 17.91 -5.05
CA PHE A 242 -5.92 18.49 -3.72
C PHE A 242 -5.14 19.82 -3.70
N SER A 243 -5.70 20.80 -3.00
CA SER A 243 -5.10 22.11 -2.78
C SER A 243 -5.28 22.49 -1.32
N ALA A 244 -4.16 22.74 -0.63
CA ALA A 244 -4.16 23.19 0.76
C ALA A 244 -4.87 24.55 0.86
N GLY A 245 -5.96 24.62 1.64
CA GLY A 245 -6.78 25.83 1.78
C GLY A 245 -8.29 25.59 1.64
N ARG A 246 -8.73 24.40 1.20
CA ARG A 246 -10.14 23.99 1.27
C ARG A 246 -10.45 23.33 2.61
N THR A 247 -11.57 23.70 3.22
CA THR A 247 -12.15 22.94 4.33
C THR A 247 -12.53 21.55 3.83
N ILE A 248 -11.86 20.51 4.34
CA ILE A 248 -12.17 19.12 4.00
C ILE A 248 -13.21 18.63 5.00
N GLN A 249 -14.41 18.30 4.50
CA GLN A 249 -15.38 17.60 5.32
C GLN A 249 -14.92 16.15 5.49
N LYS A 250 -14.50 15.81 6.70
CA LYS A 250 -14.02 14.46 7.03
C LYS A 250 -15.15 13.51 7.32
N THR A 251 -15.21 12.43 6.54
CA THR A 251 -15.96 11.23 6.90
C THR A 251 -15.18 10.43 7.93
N ARG A 252 -15.88 9.58 8.68
CA ARG A 252 -15.26 8.57 9.54
C ARG A 252 -15.45 7.23 8.85
N PRO A 253 -14.41 6.68 8.21
CA PRO A 253 -14.54 5.39 7.56
C PRO A 253 -14.95 4.35 8.59
N PHE A 254 -15.91 3.51 8.21
CA PHE A 254 -16.32 2.40 9.07
C PHE A 254 -15.14 1.44 9.26
N ILE A 255 -15.00 0.89 10.47
CA ILE A 255 -13.92 -0.03 10.80
C ILE A 255 -14.43 -1.31 11.43
N VAL A 256 -13.88 -2.43 10.97
CA VAL A 256 -14.04 -3.76 11.57
C VAL A 256 -12.67 -4.26 12.04
N HIS A 257 -12.55 -4.50 13.34
CA HIS A 257 -11.36 -5.12 13.92
C HIS A 257 -11.39 -6.65 13.74
N HIS A 258 -11.15 -7.11 12.52
CA HIS A 258 -11.27 -8.53 12.13
C HIS A 258 -10.12 -9.43 12.63
N ASN A 259 -8.98 -8.85 13.03
CA ASN A 259 -7.80 -9.55 13.58
C ASN A 259 -7.22 -10.66 12.68
N LYS A 260 -7.44 -10.55 11.35
CA LYS A 260 -6.93 -11.51 10.35
C LYS A 260 -5.70 -10.92 9.65
N THR A 261 -4.53 -11.52 9.89
CA THR A 261 -3.26 -11.10 9.28
C THR A 261 -3.12 -11.59 7.84
N SER A 262 -2.44 -10.80 7.00
CA SER A 262 -2.12 -11.15 5.61
C SER A 262 -3.33 -11.39 4.70
N VAL A 263 -4.44 -10.75 5.04
CA VAL A 263 -5.63 -10.71 4.19
C VAL A 263 -5.42 -9.72 3.04
N SER A 264 -5.95 -10.04 1.87
CA SER A 264 -5.99 -9.11 0.74
C SER A 264 -6.98 -7.98 0.99
N PHE A 265 -6.88 -6.88 0.24
CA PHE A 265 -7.86 -5.79 0.33
C PHE A 265 -9.28 -6.27 0.03
N ARG A 266 -9.43 -7.18 -0.93
CA ARG A 266 -10.73 -7.79 -1.24
C ARG A 266 -11.30 -8.58 -0.08
N HIS A 267 -10.47 -9.36 0.62
CA HIS A 267 -10.89 -10.04 1.85
C HIS A 267 -11.34 -9.02 2.90
N TYR A 268 -10.58 -7.94 3.10
CA TYR A 268 -10.96 -6.87 4.03
C TYR A 268 -12.34 -6.26 3.70
N LEU A 269 -12.63 -6.01 2.43
CA LEU A 269 -13.96 -5.51 2.02
C LEU A 269 -15.09 -6.49 2.40
N TYR A 270 -14.87 -7.81 2.33
CA TYR A 270 -15.85 -8.78 2.80
C TYR A 270 -16.07 -8.70 4.32
N GLU A 271 -15.02 -8.45 5.10
CA GLU A 271 -15.15 -8.25 6.56
C GLU A 271 -15.95 -6.99 6.90
N LEU A 272 -15.90 -5.94 6.08
CA LEU A 272 -16.72 -4.74 6.27
C LEU A 272 -18.22 -4.99 6.01
N ILE A 273 -18.55 -5.92 5.11
CA ILE A 273 -19.93 -6.22 4.71
C ILE A 273 -20.59 -7.21 5.69
N TYR A 274 -19.83 -8.17 6.22
CA TYR A 274 -20.38 -9.25 7.04
C TYR A 274 -20.45 -8.86 8.53
N LYS A 275 -21.64 -8.44 8.98
CA LYS A 275 -21.93 -8.18 10.41
C LYS A 275 -21.86 -9.47 11.25
N PRO A 276 -21.42 -9.41 12.52
CA PRO A 276 -21.95 -10.33 13.52
C PRO A 276 -23.45 -10.05 13.63
N LYS A 277 -24.29 -11.08 13.46
CA LYS A 277 -25.64 -11.03 14.02
C LYS A 277 -25.45 -10.94 15.54
N TYR A 278 -25.80 -9.80 16.13
CA TYR A 278 -25.96 -9.67 17.57
C TYR A 278 -27.02 -10.66 18.07
#